data_AF-X1D9R1-F1
#
_entry.id   AF-X1D9R1-F1
#
_cell.length_a   1.000
_cell.length_b   1.000
_cell.length_c   1.000
_cell.angle_alpha   90.00
_cell.angle_beta   90.00
_cell.angle_gamma   90.00
#
_symmetry.space_group_name_H-M   'P 1'
#
loop_
_entity.id
_entity.type
_entity.pdbx_description
1 polymer ?
#
loop_
_entity_poly.entity_id
_entity_poly.type
_entity_poly.pdbx_seq_one_letter_code
_entity_poly.pdbx_strand_id
1 'polypeptide(L)'
;FCSDASNDGSIISNGSKTTLVIGDGKNSTYSWRSGGFDLNLTSESGFIVIDTEEISAEVVRVEVYDNLGRFICYASEQNEGRFFIVAGDATVGDLRIVIEGAPNGSVVVDSIYLWQRC
;
A
#
# COMPACT_ATOMS: atom_id res chain seq x y z
N PHE A 1 -4.13 13.76 9.16
CA PHE A 1 -2.68 13.80 9.45
C PHE A 1 -1.94 13.54 8.14
N CYS A 2 -0.83 14.24 7.89
CA CYS A 2 0.01 14.02 6.71
C CYS A 2 1.31 13.38 7.18
N SER A 3 1.67 12.22 6.63
CA SER A 3 2.98 11.60 6.84
C SER A 3 3.75 11.59 5.53
N ASP A 4 5.07 11.71 5.59
CA ASP A 4 5.92 11.69 4.41
C ASP A 4 5.85 10.32 3.72
N ALA A 5 5.62 10.35 2.40
CA ALA A 5 5.85 9.22 1.52
C ALA A 5 7.26 9.32 0.93
N SER A 6 7.66 8.33 0.14
CA SER A 6 8.92 8.46 -0.58
C SER A 6 8.86 9.46 -1.74
N ASN A 7 10.02 9.82 -2.30
CA ASN A 7 10.16 10.77 -3.40
C ASN A 7 9.43 12.09 -3.13
N ASP A 8 9.57 12.66 -1.93
CA ASP A 8 8.90 13.90 -1.56
C ASP A 8 7.35 13.84 -1.68
N GLY A 9 6.79 12.63 -1.72
CA GLY A 9 5.35 12.38 -1.78
C GLY A 9 4.69 12.50 -0.41
N SER A 10 3.37 12.36 -0.39
CA SER A 10 2.58 12.52 0.84
C SER A 10 1.54 11.43 1.01
N ILE A 11 1.35 10.99 2.25
CA ILE A 11 0.25 10.13 2.67
C ILE A 11 -0.71 10.98 3.51
N ILE A 12 -1.91 11.21 3.00
CA ILE A 12 -2.91 12.10 3.59
C ILE A 12 -4.09 11.25 4.09
N SER A 13 -4.35 11.23 5.39
CA SER A 13 -5.53 10.54 5.94
C SER A 13 -6.73 11.47 6.04
N ASN A 14 -7.81 11.15 5.32
CA ASN A 14 -9.08 11.87 5.27
C ASN A 14 -10.23 10.97 5.75
N GLY A 15 -10.50 10.97 7.06
CA GLY A 15 -11.49 10.07 7.67
C GLY A 15 -11.03 8.61 7.61
N SER A 16 -11.81 7.75 6.96
CA SER A 16 -11.48 6.33 6.78
C SER A 16 -10.59 6.04 5.56
N LYS A 17 -10.39 7.03 4.68
CA LYS A 17 -9.63 6.88 3.44
C LYS A 17 -8.22 7.46 3.59
N THR A 18 -7.25 6.88 2.90
CA THR A 18 -5.88 7.39 2.84
C THR A 18 -5.50 7.70 1.40
N THR A 19 -5.06 8.92 1.11
CA THR A 19 -4.60 9.31 -0.23
C THR A 19 -3.09 9.30 -0.29
N LEU A 20 -2.53 8.63 -1.30
CA LEU A 20 -1.11 8.68 -1.64
C LEU A 20 -0.92 9.66 -2.81
N VAL A 21 -0.03 10.64 -2.63
CA VAL A 21 0.20 11.74 -3.58
C VAL A 21 1.66 11.76 -4.02
N ILE A 22 1.89 11.79 -5.32
CA ILE A 22 3.21 11.91 -5.94
C ILE A 22 3.79 13.30 -5.62
N GLY A 23 5.05 13.33 -5.17
CA GLY A 23 5.77 14.55 -4.86
C GLY A 23 5.92 15.47 -6.07
N ASP A 24 6.14 16.76 -5.79
CA ASP A 24 6.33 17.74 -6.86
C ASP A 24 7.59 17.43 -7.69
N GLY A 25 7.48 17.60 -9.01
CA GLY A 25 8.54 17.25 -9.95
C GLY A 25 8.92 15.75 -10.03
N LYS A 26 8.11 14.84 -9.46
CA LYS A 26 8.33 13.39 -9.57
C LYS A 26 7.26 12.73 -10.44
N ASN A 27 7.57 11.52 -10.90
CA ASN A 27 6.63 10.70 -11.67
C ASN A 27 6.16 9.45 -10.91
N SER A 28 6.59 9.29 -9.66
CA SER A 28 6.21 8.15 -8.82
C SER A 28 6.43 8.42 -7.34
N THR A 29 5.66 7.74 -6.50
CA THR A 29 5.87 7.66 -5.05
C THR A 29 5.47 6.28 -4.55
N TYR A 30 5.70 6.02 -3.27
CA TYR A 30 5.22 4.82 -2.62
C TYR A 30 4.92 5.06 -1.14
N SER A 31 3.97 4.29 -0.60
CA SER A 31 3.36 4.46 0.72
C SER A 31 4.27 4.23 1.94
N TRP A 32 5.58 4.18 1.76
CA TRP A 32 6.53 3.90 2.83
C TRP A 32 6.79 5.15 3.66
N ARG A 33 6.76 4.99 4.98
CA ARG A 33 7.02 6.07 5.93
C ARG A 33 8.47 6.08 6.38
N SER A 34 8.98 7.28 6.64
CA SER A 34 10.24 7.50 7.37
C SER A 34 10.05 7.08 8.83
N GLY A 35 10.38 5.84 9.18
CA GLY A 35 10.26 5.36 10.57
C GLY A 35 10.06 3.87 10.78
N GLY A 36 9.63 3.12 9.75
CA GLY A 36 9.53 1.65 9.82
C GLY A 36 8.14 1.09 9.47
N PHE A 37 7.98 -0.20 9.79
CA PHE A 37 6.85 -1.07 9.44
C PHE A 37 5.67 -0.88 10.41
N ASP A 38 4.48 -0.57 9.90
CA ASP A 38 3.34 -0.18 10.74
C ASP A 38 2.27 -1.27 10.89
N LEU A 39 2.21 -2.23 9.96
CA LEU A 39 1.05 -3.10 9.87
C LEU A 39 1.12 -4.29 10.85
N ASN A 40 2.30 -4.82 11.21
CA ASN A 40 2.48 -5.91 12.20
C ASN A 40 1.39 -7.01 12.11
N LEU A 41 0.99 -7.38 10.89
CA LEU A 41 -0.10 -8.32 10.63
C LEU A 41 0.43 -9.74 10.69
N THR A 42 -0.04 -10.52 11.66
CA THR A 42 0.40 -11.92 11.79
C THR A 42 -0.62 -12.85 11.15
N SER A 43 -0.53 -13.12 9.84
CA SER A 43 -1.41 -14.06 9.16
C SER A 43 -0.82 -15.46 9.16
N GLU A 44 -1.33 -16.37 9.99
CA GLU A 44 -0.95 -17.79 9.95
C GLU A 44 -1.65 -18.56 8.83
N SER A 45 -2.86 -18.14 8.44
CA SER A 45 -3.52 -18.56 7.20
C SER A 45 -4.63 -17.56 6.87
N GLY A 46 -4.60 -16.96 5.68
CA GLY A 46 -5.51 -15.88 5.37
C GLY A 46 -5.17 -15.11 4.10
N PHE A 47 -5.86 -13.97 3.94
CA PHE A 47 -5.64 -13.07 2.83
C PHE A 47 -5.81 -11.60 3.25
N ILE A 48 -5.11 -10.72 2.55
CA ILE A 48 -5.30 -9.27 2.63
C ILE A 48 -5.93 -8.81 1.31
N VAL A 49 -6.96 -7.97 1.40
CA VAL A 49 -7.56 -7.27 0.26
C VAL A 49 -7.29 -5.79 0.43
N ILE A 50 -6.86 -5.14 -0.65
CA ILE A 50 -6.67 -3.70 -0.70
C ILE A 50 -7.54 -3.18 -1.83
N ASP A 51 -8.41 -2.23 -1.52
CA ASP A 51 -9.20 -1.52 -2.52
C ASP A 51 -8.64 -0.11 -2.67
N THR A 52 -8.38 0.29 -3.92
CA THR A 52 -7.86 1.60 -4.31
C THR A 52 -8.71 2.22 -5.41
N GLU A 53 -8.71 3.55 -5.44
CA GLU A 53 -9.33 4.37 -6.49
C GLU A 53 -8.23 5.22 -7.14
N GLU A 54 -7.99 4.99 -8.42
CA GLU A 54 -7.03 5.77 -9.22
C GLU A 54 -7.65 7.09 -9.65
N ILE A 55 -7.04 8.22 -9.28
CA ILE A 55 -7.59 9.55 -9.58
C ILE A 55 -6.86 10.17 -10.77
N SER A 56 -5.53 10.25 -10.67
CA SER A 56 -4.65 10.85 -11.69
C SER A 56 -3.26 10.20 -11.72
N ALA A 57 -3.11 9.11 -10.99
CA ALA A 57 -1.96 8.22 -10.97
C ALA A 57 -2.47 6.77 -10.88
N GLU A 58 -1.63 5.82 -11.26
CA GLU A 58 -1.94 4.40 -11.33
C GLU A 58 -1.19 3.63 -10.24
N VAL A 59 -1.82 2.60 -9.65
CA VAL A 59 -1.14 1.63 -8.79
C VAL A 59 -0.40 0.62 -9.64
N VAL A 60 0.90 0.81 -9.81
CA VAL A 60 1.71 -0.10 -10.66
C VAL A 60 2.07 -1.41 -9.97
N ARG A 61 2.09 -1.43 -8.62
CA ARG A 61 2.25 -2.66 -7.82
C ARG A 61 2.01 -2.42 -6.33
N VAL A 62 1.70 -3.52 -5.65
CA VAL A 62 1.75 -3.61 -4.19
C VAL A 62 2.76 -4.68 -3.78
N GLU A 63 3.74 -4.28 -2.96
CA GLU A 63 4.79 -5.13 -2.42
C GLU A 63 4.47 -5.51 -0.97
N VAL A 64 4.68 -6.76 -0.61
CA VAL A 64 4.41 -7.30 0.73
C VAL A 64 5.73 -7.62 1.41
N TYR A 65 5.90 -7.16 2.65
CA TYR A 65 7.10 -7.34 3.44
C TYR A 65 6.80 -8.03 4.76
N ASP A 66 7.75 -8.81 5.28
CA ASP A 66 7.66 -9.37 6.64
C ASP A 66 8.09 -8.35 7.71
N ASN A 67 7.96 -8.73 8.98
CA ASN A 67 8.31 -7.89 10.13
C ASN A 67 9.82 -7.59 10.27
N LEU A 68 10.67 -8.24 9.47
CA LEU A 68 12.10 -7.98 9.37
C LEU A 68 12.44 -7.13 8.14
N GLY A 69 11.46 -6.74 7.34
CA GLY A 69 11.64 -5.97 6.12
C GLY A 69 12.06 -6.77 4.90
N ARG A 70 11.89 -8.10 4.93
CA ARG A 70 12.18 -8.96 3.78
C ARG A 70 10.96 -9.02 2.87
N PHE A 71 11.19 -8.89 1.57
CA PHE A 71 10.14 -9.03 0.57
C PHE A 71 9.56 -10.45 0.58
N ILE A 72 8.24 -10.56 0.60
CA ILE A 72 7.50 -11.83 0.58
C ILE A 72 6.99 -12.10 -0.84
N CYS A 73 6.12 -11.22 -1.33
CA CYS A 73 5.44 -11.37 -2.61
C CYS A 73 4.86 -10.04 -3.10
N TYR A 74 4.36 -10.04 -4.33
CA TYR A 74 3.48 -8.99 -4.84
C TYR A 74 2.02 -9.36 -4.59
N ALA A 75 1.16 -8.35 -4.41
CA ALA A 75 -0.27 -8.57 -4.51
C ALA A 75 -0.66 -8.87 -5.97
N SER A 76 -1.67 -9.72 -6.15
CA SER A 76 -2.31 -9.94 -7.44
C SER A 76 -3.50 -9.00 -7.57
N GLU A 77 -3.51 -8.15 -8.59
CA GLU A 77 -4.71 -7.42 -8.96
C GLU A 77 -5.77 -8.42 -9.48
N GLN A 78 -7.02 -8.28 -9.00
CA GLN A 78 -8.13 -9.15 -9.37
C GLN A 78 -9.13 -8.44 -10.28
N ASN A 79 -9.38 -7.16 -9.98
CA ASN A 79 -10.18 -6.23 -10.76
C ASN A 79 -9.51 -4.85 -10.60
N GLU A 80 -9.86 -3.91 -11.47
CA GLU A 80 -9.34 -2.53 -11.46
C GLU A 80 -9.35 -1.95 -10.03
N GLY A 81 -8.16 -1.72 -9.48
CA GLY A 81 -7.97 -1.15 -8.15
C GLY A 81 -8.21 -2.10 -6.96
N ARG A 82 -8.47 -3.39 -7.18
CA ARG A 82 -8.60 -4.41 -6.12
C ARG A 82 -7.44 -5.39 -6.14
N PHE A 83 -6.62 -5.32 -5.09
CA PHE A 83 -5.44 -6.17 -4.92
C PHE A 83 -5.65 -7.24 -3.86
N PHE A 84 -5.21 -8.45 -4.15
CA PHE A 84 -5.34 -9.61 -3.29
C PHE A 84 -3.97 -10.19 -2.95
N ILE A 85 -3.74 -10.46 -1.66
CA ILE A 85 -2.49 -11.01 -1.14
C ILE A 85 -2.80 -12.31 -0.43
N VAL A 86 -2.16 -13.40 -0.87
CA VAL A 86 -2.13 -14.67 -0.15
C VAL A 86 -0.77 -14.78 0.54
N ALA A 87 -0.72 -14.43 1.82
CA ALA A 87 0.53 -14.49 2.60
C ALA A 87 0.87 -15.92 3.05
N GLY A 88 -0.07 -16.86 2.97
CA GLY A 88 0.11 -18.21 3.51
C GLY A 88 0.39 -18.15 5.02
N ASP A 89 1.44 -18.86 5.45
CA ASP A 89 1.92 -18.91 6.84
C ASP A 89 2.92 -17.77 7.16
N ALA A 90 3.10 -16.80 6.27
CA ALA A 90 4.07 -15.71 6.46
C ALA A 90 3.49 -14.56 7.29
N THR A 91 4.27 -14.10 8.27
CA THR A 91 4.00 -12.86 9.00
C THR A 91 4.20 -11.65 8.07
N VAL A 92 3.14 -10.86 7.86
CA VAL A 92 3.19 -9.63 7.07
C VAL A 92 3.51 -8.46 7.99
N GLY A 93 4.72 -7.92 7.88
CA GLY A 93 5.11 -6.72 8.62
C GLY A 93 4.52 -5.44 8.03
N ASP A 94 4.51 -5.35 6.70
CA ASP A 94 4.11 -4.11 6.01
C ASP A 94 3.74 -4.31 4.53
N LEU A 95 3.12 -3.26 3.98
CA LEU A 95 2.69 -3.17 2.60
C LEU A 95 3.24 -1.87 1.98
N ARG A 96 3.82 -1.99 0.79
CA ARG A 96 4.22 -0.83 -0.02
C ARG A 96 3.38 -0.76 -1.28
N ILE A 97 2.52 0.24 -1.35
CA ILE A 97 1.75 0.58 -2.54
C ILE A 97 2.59 1.58 -3.34
N VAL A 98 2.91 1.22 -4.58
CA VAL A 98 3.70 2.05 -5.50
C VAL A 98 2.78 2.62 -6.54
N ILE A 99 2.85 3.94 -6.75
CA ILE A 99 2.04 4.63 -7.75
C ILE A 99 2.92 5.40 -8.73
N GLU A 100 2.48 5.48 -9.98
CA GLU A 100 3.15 6.23 -11.05
C GLU A 100 2.15 7.15 -11.76
N GLY A 101 2.63 8.30 -12.25
CA GLY A 101 1.78 9.31 -12.85
C GLY A 101 2.51 10.64 -13.04
N ALA A 102 1.76 11.69 -13.35
CA ALA A 102 2.31 13.05 -13.38
C ALA A 102 2.60 13.56 -11.95
N PRO A 103 3.44 14.61 -11.78
CA PRO A 103 3.59 15.28 -10.50
C PRO A 103 2.25 15.69 -9.89
N ASN A 104 2.10 15.50 -8.57
CA ASN A 104 0.84 15.69 -7.83
C ASN A 104 -0.28 14.71 -8.21
N GLY A 105 0.01 13.70 -9.03
CA GLY A 105 -0.88 12.57 -9.28
C GLY A 105 -1.19 11.81 -8.00
N SER A 106 -2.38 11.24 -7.90
CA SER A 106 -2.80 10.56 -6.67
C SER A 106 -3.65 9.32 -6.89
N VAL A 107 -3.58 8.46 -5.87
CA VAL A 107 -4.43 7.28 -5.68
C VAL A 107 -5.02 7.36 -4.28
N VAL A 108 -6.27 6.95 -4.13
CA VAL A 108 -6.90 6.76 -2.83
C VAL A 108 -6.84 5.28 -2.46
N VAL A 109 -6.37 4.96 -1.27
CA VAL A 109 -6.50 3.66 -0.62
C VAL A 109 -7.78 3.72 0.22
N ASP A 110 -8.81 3.04 -0.28
CA ASP A 110 -10.16 3.08 0.28
C ASP A 110 -10.27 2.16 1.50
N SER A 111 -9.67 0.98 1.42
CA SER A 111 -9.69 0.02 2.52
C SER A 111 -8.57 -1.00 2.42
N ILE A 112 -8.17 -1.51 3.58
CA ILE A 112 -7.31 -2.68 3.71
C ILE A 112 -8.06 -3.65 4.63
N TYR A 113 -8.49 -4.77 4.08
CA TYR A 113 -9.17 -5.83 4.81
C TYR A 113 -8.22 -6.98 5.05
N LEU A 114 -8.14 -7.42 6.31
CA LEU A 114 -7.43 -8.62 6.69
C LEU A 114 -8.44 -9.68 7.11
N TRP A 115 -8.33 -10.86 6.51
CA TRP A 115 -9.02 -12.05 7.00
C TRP A 115 -7.99 -13.08 7.45
N GLN A 116 -8.22 -13.64 8.63
CA GLN A 116 -7.41 -14.70 9.22
C GLN A 116 -8.32 -15.86 9.62
N ARG A 117 -7.89 -17.08 9.32
CA ARG A 117 -8.56 -18.27 9.83
C ARG A 117 -8.14 -18.49 11.28
N CYS A 118 -9.12 -18.51 12.19
CA CYS A 118 -8.94 -18.89 13.58
C CYS A 118 -8.76 -20.40 13.75
#